data_AF-A0A0S3UF20-F1
#
_entry.id   AF-A0A0S3UF20-F1
#
_cell.length_a   1.000
_cell.length_b   1.000
_cell.length_c   1.000
_cell.angle_alpha   90.00
_cell.angle_beta   90.00
_cell.angle_gamma   90.00
#
_symmetry.space_group_name_H-M   'P 1'
#
loop_
_entity.id
_entity.type
_entity.pdbx_description
1 polymer ?
#
loop_
_entity_poly.entity_id
_entity_poly.type
_entity_poly.pdbx_seq_one_letter_code
_entity_poly.pdbx_strand_id
1 'polypeptide(L)'
;MLGNFYCQGREIDAAIIQKNSITIIDFKNYGGQIRFFENGPWYTDQGAEIRGGSDINPFIQIRKNRRALHEFLQKLRFPSHYQPHWNHTFGLVIFHQSIAFDECQIPHNLATWFHVVEIDHAAERVSQITAGQMNLTDRDMDAIVSALAIALYVPAGSPRKAASPQQDRSDPGELPEVFQSTIAQIRAFLNSDERLLVVISMIATGLDVMLESISAAAIEQGRNCSILGPNRRIANQYGVEARSIYTAIYSGNPKLKHNQFVFDLAPNHDTENHLYVLGDAYLVSDTPFETDRLRYGSGQLLGDLLNFINVTLSLHQFVGLLVYSHNCLNLLHVQS
;
A
#
# COMPACT_ATOMS: atom_id res chain seq x y z
N MET A 1 15.20 -5.61 1.38
CA MET A 1 14.55 -4.43 0.76
C MET A 1 13.16 -4.32 1.37
N LEU A 2 12.77 -3.11 1.73
CA LEU A 2 11.46 -2.73 2.22
C LEU A 2 10.69 -2.11 1.07
N GLY A 3 9.45 -2.50 0.87
CA GLY A 3 8.58 -1.93 -0.16
C GLY A 3 7.29 -1.42 0.46
N ASN A 4 6.74 -0.35 -0.11
CA ASN A 4 5.43 0.21 0.17
C ASN A 4 5.11 0.29 1.66
N PHE A 5 5.83 1.14 2.38
CA PHE A 5 5.66 1.29 3.83
C PHE A 5 5.39 2.73 4.23
N TYR A 6 4.75 2.89 5.39
CA TYR A 6 4.40 4.19 5.94
C TYR A 6 5.40 4.61 7.01
N CYS A 7 5.91 5.84 6.93
CA CYS A 7 6.86 6.38 7.89
C CYS A 7 6.56 7.85 8.20
N GLN A 8 6.29 8.17 9.47
CA GLN A 8 5.99 9.53 9.98
C GLN A 8 5.03 10.33 9.08
N GLY A 9 3.89 9.74 8.68
CA GLY A 9 2.91 10.46 7.88
C GLY A 9 3.09 10.35 6.36
N ARG A 10 4.08 9.58 5.88
CA ARG A 10 4.44 9.49 4.45
C ARG A 10 4.47 8.06 3.93
N GLU A 11 3.91 7.85 2.75
CA GLU A 11 4.08 6.62 1.97
C GLU A 11 5.45 6.66 1.27
N ILE A 12 6.24 5.61 1.46
CA ILE A 12 7.55 5.42 0.85
C ILE A 12 7.49 4.18 -0.04
N ASP A 13 7.78 4.36 -1.33
CA ASP A 13 7.72 3.29 -2.35
C ASP A 13 8.65 2.13 -2.01
N ALA A 14 9.91 2.43 -1.66
CA ALA A 14 10.83 1.43 -1.16
C ALA A 14 11.97 2.03 -0.33
N ALA A 15 12.61 1.18 0.47
CA ALA A 15 13.87 1.47 1.11
C ALA A 15 14.75 0.22 1.14
N ILE A 16 16.04 0.39 0.93
CA ILE A 16 17.04 -0.66 1.08
C ILE A 16 17.81 -0.39 2.35
N ILE A 17 17.76 -1.34 3.28
CA ILE A 17 18.57 -1.35 4.49
C ILE A 17 19.74 -2.28 4.22
N GLN A 18 20.94 -1.72 4.25
CA GLN A 18 22.21 -2.43 4.25
C GLN A 18 22.91 -2.17 5.58
N LYS A 19 23.93 -2.97 5.89
CA LYS A 19 24.75 -2.76 7.10
C LYS A 19 25.34 -1.34 7.15
N ASN A 20 25.66 -0.78 5.98
CA ASN A 20 26.40 0.48 5.89
C ASN A 20 25.61 1.60 5.23
N SER A 21 24.32 1.44 4.92
CA SER A 21 23.50 2.50 4.33
C SER A 21 22.00 2.21 4.47
N ILE A 22 21.19 3.27 4.51
CA ILE A 22 19.74 3.18 4.35
C ILE A 22 19.35 4.03 3.15
N THR A 23 18.93 3.41 2.05
CA THR A 23 18.63 4.10 0.80
C THR A 23 17.13 4.11 0.54
N ILE A 24 16.53 5.29 0.43
CA ILE A 24 15.12 5.47 0.09
C ILE A 24 14.98 5.51 -1.42
N ILE A 25 13.98 4.81 -1.94
CA ILE A 25 13.73 4.63 -3.36
C ILE A 25 12.37 5.20 -3.72
N ASP A 26 12.32 5.89 -4.85
CA ASP A 26 11.12 6.39 -5.50
C ASP A 26 11.13 5.90 -6.96
N PHE A 27 10.06 5.20 -7.38
CA PHE A 27 10.00 4.58 -8.71
C PHE A 27 9.25 5.49 -9.69
N LYS A 28 9.79 5.64 -10.89
CA LYS A 28 9.22 6.45 -11.97
C LYS A 28 9.15 5.66 -13.26
N ASN A 29 8.05 5.81 -13.99
CA ASN A 29 7.85 5.14 -15.27
C ASN A 29 7.93 6.15 -16.44
N TYR A 30 9.10 6.78 -16.58
CA TYR A 30 9.41 7.70 -17.67
C TYR A 30 10.75 7.32 -18.31
N GLY A 31 10.92 7.67 -19.59
CA GLY A 31 12.15 7.49 -20.34
C GLY A 31 12.53 8.76 -21.10
N GLY A 32 13.68 8.72 -21.78
CA GLY A 32 14.20 9.86 -22.55
C GLY A 32 15.09 10.78 -21.72
N GLN A 33 15.30 12.02 -22.20
CA GLN A 33 16.17 12.96 -21.50
C GLN A 33 15.46 13.61 -20.33
N ILE A 34 16.04 13.51 -19.14
CA ILE A 34 15.45 14.01 -17.90
C ILE A 34 16.13 15.32 -17.46
N ARG A 35 15.31 16.35 -17.22
CA ARG A 35 15.78 17.66 -16.72
C ARG A 35 15.53 17.79 -15.22
N PHE A 36 16.61 17.94 -14.47
CA PHE A 36 16.58 18.11 -13.01
C PHE A 36 16.31 19.57 -12.63
N PHE A 37 15.41 19.76 -11.66
CA PHE A 37 15.21 21.03 -10.97
C PHE A 37 15.04 20.79 -9.46
N GLU A 38 15.77 21.53 -8.61
CA GLU A 38 15.68 21.31 -7.16
C GLU A 38 14.29 21.70 -6.61
N ASN A 39 13.84 22.92 -6.93
CA ASN A 39 12.60 23.51 -6.40
C ASN A 39 11.52 23.70 -7.47
N GLY A 40 11.68 23.07 -8.63
CA GLY A 40 10.75 23.19 -9.76
C GLY A 40 10.35 21.82 -10.32
N PRO A 41 9.31 21.77 -11.17
CA PRO A 41 8.89 20.53 -11.82
C PRO A 41 10.02 19.95 -12.68
N TRP A 42 10.13 18.63 -12.68
CA TRP A 42 11.02 17.91 -13.60
C TRP A 42 10.28 17.64 -14.90
N TYR A 43 11.02 17.58 -16.00
CA TYR A 43 10.44 17.32 -17.32
C TYR A 43 11.24 16.29 -18.09
N THR A 44 10.56 15.52 -18.93
CA THR A 44 11.17 14.85 -20.07
C THR A 44 11.39 15.85 -21.21
N ASP A 45 12.27 15.52 -22.14
CA ASP A 45 12.41 16.20 -23.44
C ASP A 45 11.09 16.30 -24.23
N GLN A 46 10.20 15.33 -24.05
CA GLN A 46 8.86 15.31 -24.64
C GLN A 46 7.87 16.26 -23.94
N GLY A 47 8.29 16.98 -22.90
CA GLY A 47 7.46 17.93 -22.15
C GLY A 47 6.54 17.27 -21.10
N ALA A 48 6.70 15.98 -20.83
CA ALA A 48 5.95 15.31 -19.77
C ALA A 48 6.51 15.70 -18.40
N GLU A 49 5.64 16.13 -17.48
CA GLU A 49 6.03 16.49 -16.11
C GLU A 49 6.23 15.22 -15.26
N ILE A 50 7.39 15.13 -14.60
CA ILE A 50 7.74 14.02 -13.71
C ILE A 50 7.48 14.46 -12.27
N ARG A 51 6.40 13.96 -11.69
CA ARG A 51 5.96 14.31 -10.33
C ARG A 51 6.49 13.36 -9.26
N GLY A 52 6.68 13.90 -8.06
CA GLY A 52 7.04 13.16 -6.85
C GLY A 52 5.82 12.76 -6.04
N GLY A 53 4.87 12.02 -6.62
CA GLY A 53 3.62 11.70 -5.93
C GLY A 53 2.81 12.97 -5.64
N SER A 54 2.65 13.32 -4.37
CA SER A 54 2.03 14.60 -3.94
C SER A 54 2.98 15.80 -4.00
N ASP A 55 4.27 15.57 -4.17
CA ASP A 55 5.31 16.59 -4.26
C ASP A 55 5.59 16.99 -5.73
N ILE A 56 6.10 18.22 -5.92
CA ILE A 56 6.29 18.83 -7.25
C ILE A 56 7.28 18.04 -8.13
N ASN A 57 8.24 17.35 -7.53
CA ASN A 57 9.25 16.58 -8.23
C ASN A 57 9.76 15.41 -7.35
N PRO A 58 10.44 14.42 -7.95
CA PRO A 58 10.97 13.26 -7.23
C PRO A 58 11.98 13.62 -6.15
N PHE A 59 12.81 14.65 -6.36
CA PHE A 59 13.80 15.09 -5.38
C PHE A 59 13.16 15.60 -4.08
N ILE A 60 12.12 16.43 -4.17
CA ILE A 60 11.41 16.96 -3.00
C ILE A 60 10.73 15.82 -2.24
N GLN A 61 10.13 14.85 -2.94
CA GLN A 61 9.55 13.65 -2.34
C GLN A 61 10.60 12.87 -1.55
N ILE A 62 11.72 12.51 -2.20
CA ILE A 62 12.84 11.79 -1.58
C ILE A 62 13.42 12.56 -0.39
N ARG A 63 13.63 13.87 -0.50
CA ARG A 63 14.15 14.71 0.59
C ARG A 63 13.22 14.69 1.82
N LYS A 64 11.91 14.76 1.60
CA LYS A 64 10.92 14.73 2.68
C LYS A 64 10.80 13.33 3.29
N ASN A 65 10.80 12.28 2.46
CA ASN A 65 10.79 10.88 2.90
C ASN A 65 12.06 10.55 3.72
N ARG A 66 13.22 11.06 3.29
CA ARG A 66 14.49 10.97 4.03
C ARG A 66 14.43 11.61 5.40
N ARG A 67 13.84 12.79 5.51
CA ARG A 67 13.62 13.45 6.80
C ARG A 67 12.71 12.64 7.71
N ALA A 68 11.57 12.17 7.19
CA ALA A 68 10.63 11.33 7.93
C ALA A 68 11.31 10.05 8.47
N LEU A 69 12.08 9.37 7.62
CA LEU A 69 12.81 8.17 8.03
C LEU A 69 13.87 8.48 9.08
N HIS A 70 14.61 9.58 8.93
CA HIS A 70 15.61 9.97 9.93
C HIS A 70 14.97 10.27 11.30
N GLU A 71 13.88 11.02 11.33
CA GLU A 71 13.14 11.31 12.57
C GLU A 71 12.57 10.04 13.21
N PHE A 72 12.14 9.07 12.40
CA PHE A 72 11.74 7.75 12.89
C PHE A 72 12.91 6.98 13.49
N LEU A 73 14.04 6.91 12.79
CA LEU A 73 15.23 6.21 13.27
C LEU A 73 15.76 6.83 14.57
N GLN A 74 15.70 8.16 14.72
CA GLN A 74 16.11 8.82 15.98
C GLN A 74 15.26 8.41 17.19
N LYS A 75 14.00 8.02 16.98
CA LYS A 75 13.09 7.57 18.04
C LYS A 75 13.31 6.09 18.40
N LEU A 76 14.00 5.34 17.55
CA LEU A 76 14.28 3.92 17.77
C LEU A 76 15.39 3.69 18.79
N ARG A 77 15.18 2.72 19.66
CA ARG A 77 16.22 2.21 20.56
C ARG A 77 16.92 1.03 19.90
N PHE A 78 18.09 1.30 19.34
CA PHE A 78 18.91 0.28 18.69
C PHE A 78 19.59 -0.64 19.72
N PRO A 79 19.49 -1.97 19.58
CA PRO A 79 20.20 -2.93 20.43
C PRO A 79 21.72 -2.73 20.46
N SER A 80 22.33 -2.29 19.36
CA SER A 80 23.78 -1.99 19.31
C SER A 80 24.15 -0.62 19.86
N HIS A 81 23.17 0.16 20.34
CA HIS A 81 23.31 1.58 20.67
C HIS A 81 23.72 2.45 19.47
N TYR A 82 23.48 1.96 18.24
CA TYR A 82 23.64 2.74 17.02
C TYR A 82 22.90 4.08 17.10
N GLN A 83 23.58 5.14 16.67
CA GLN A 83 23.00 6.49 16.57
C GLN A 83 22.83 6.84 15.09
N PRO A 84 21.58 6.99 14.61
CA PRO A 84 21.32 7.39 13.23
C PRO A 84 21.84 8.80 12.95
N HIS A 85 22.81 8.92 12.04
CA HIS A 85 23.24 10.21 11.51
C HIS A 85 22.56 10.51 10.17
N TRP A 86 22.44 11.79 9.83
CA TRP A 86 21.81 12.24 8.59
C TRP A 86 22.50 11.68 7.34
N ASN A 87 23.83 11.64 7.34
CA ASN A 87 24.68 11.13 6.27
C ASN A 87 24.61 9.61 6.05
N HIS A 88 23.89 8.87 6.90
CA HIS A 88 23.70 7.42 6.76
C HIS A 88 22.50 7.07 5.89
N THR A 89 21.70 8.07 5.53
CA THR A 89 20.50 7.91 4.69
C THR A 89 20.72 8.50 3.32
N PHE A 90 20.30 7.78 2.28
CA PHE A 90 20.47 8.12 0.88
C PHE A 90 19.11 8.14 0.16
N GLY A 91 19.07 8.80 -0.98
CA GLY A 91 17.91 8.90 -1.84
C GLY A 91 18.24 8.42 -3.24
N LEU A 92 17.38 7.61 -3.83
CA LEU A 92 17.54 7.03 -5.15
C LEU A 92 16.23 7.13 -5.92
N VAL A 93 16.25 7.74 -7.10
CA VAL A 93 15.12 7.73 -8.03
C VAL A 93 15.42 6.70 -9.10
N ILE A 94 14.54 5.71 -9.26
CA ILE A 94 14.69 4.65 -10.25
C ILE A 94 13.67 4.84 -11.37
N PHE A 95 14.16 4.99 -12.59
CA PHE A 95 13.34 5.07 -13.79
C PHE A 95 13.21 3.68 -14.46
N HIS A 96 11.98 3.24 -14.72
CA HIS A 96 11.71 1.92 -15.34
C HIS A 96 12.07 1.87 -16.83
N GLN A 97 12.14 3.01 -17.50
CA GLN A 97 12.53 3.10 -18.91
C GLN A 97 13.93 3.70 -18.99
N SER A 98 14.59 3.52 -20.13
CA SER A 98 15.93 4.08 -20.33
C SER A 98 15.94 5.59 -20.29
N ILE A 99 16.89 6.17 -19.57
CA ILE A 99 17.02 7.62 -19.39
C ILE A 99 18.36 8.16 -19.87
N ALA A 100 18.33 9.35 -20.45
CA ALA A 100 19.52 10.18 -20.61
C ALA A 100 19.52 11.23 -19.49
N PHE A 101 20.33 11.00 -18.46
CA PHE A 101 20.44 11.90 -17.32
C PHE A 101 21.89 12.38 -17.17
N ASP A 102 22.09 13.69 -17.28
CA ASP A 102 23.38 14.31 -16.95
C ASP A 102 23.50 14.50 -15.44
N GLU A 103 24.40 13.75 -14.79
CA GLU A 103 24.66 13.82 -13.35
C GLU A 103 25.17 15.20 -12.92
N CYS A 104 25.80 15.98 -13.81
CA CYS A 104 26.26 17.34 -13.53
C CYS A 104 25.09 18.32 -13.27
N GLN A 105 23.86 17.95 -13.62
CA GLN A 105 22.67 18.73 -13.26
C GLN A 105 22.40 18.72 -11.75
N ILE A 106 22.88 17.70 -11.02
CA ILE A 106 22.71 17.62 -9.57
C ILE A 106 23.84 18.43 -8.90
N PRO A 107 23.52 19.45 -8.08
CA PRO A 107 24.51 20.17 -7.30
C PRO A 107 25.41 19.23 -6.47
N HIS A 108 26.72 19.51 -6.41
CA HIS A 108 27.70 18.63 -5.76
C HIS A 108 27.35 18.30 -4.29
N ASN A 109 26.74 19.24 -3.55
CA ASN A 109 26.28 19.00 -2.18
C ASN A 109 25.13 17.96 -2.11
N LEU A 110 24.31 17.86 -3.15
CA LEU A 110 23.20 16.91 -3.24
C LEU A 110 23.65 15.54 -3.78
N ALA A 111 24.61 15.53 -4.72
CA ALA A 111 25.14 14.30 -5.32
C ALA A 111 25.79 13.34 -4.31
N THR A 112 26.13 13.82 -3.11
CA THR A 112 26.66 13.00 -2.01
C THR A 112 25.63 12.03 -1.40
N TRP A 113 24.34 12.28 -1.59
CA TRP A 113 23.28 11.49 -0.97
C TRP A 113 22.09 11.23 -1.89
N PHE A 114 21.96 11.94 -3.00
CA PHE A 114 20.85 11.84 -3.94
C PHE A 114 21.34 11.34 -5.29
N HIS A 115 20.71 10.27 -5.78
CA HIS A 115 21.08 9.59 -7.01
C HIS A 115 19.86 9.36 -7.90
N VAL A 116 20.09 9.33 -9.21
CA VAL A 116 19.07 9.07 -10.23
C VAL A 116 19.63 8.01 -11.17
N VAL A 117 18.86 6.97 -11.45
CA VAL A 117 19.30 5.84 -12.27
C VAL A 117 18.13 5.20 -12.99
N GLU A 118 18.39 4.51 -14.09
CA GLU A 118 17.44 3.58 -14.70
C GLU A 118 17.47 2.21 -14.00
N ILE A 119 16.42 1.42 -14.19
CA ILE A 119 16.22 0.14 -13.50
C ILE A 119 17.34 -0.87 -13.77
N ASP A 120 17.89 -0.88 -14.99
CA ASP A 120 18.94 -1.82 -15.39
C ASP A 120 20.25 -1.59 -14.64
N HIS A 121 20.54 -0.33 -14.27
CA HIS A 121 21.73 0.06 -13.51
C HIS A 121 21.47 0.23 -12.00
N ALA A 122 20.23 0.01 -11.56
CA ALA A 122 19.83 0.26 -10.17
C ALA A 122 20.57 -0.64 -9.16
N ALA A 123 20.72 -1.94 -9.48
CA ALA A 123 21.41 -2.88 -8.60
C ALA A 123 22.88 -2.51 -8.37
N GLU A 124 23.58 -2.12 -9.45
CA GLU A 124 24.96 -1.65 -9.37
C GLU A 124 25.05 -0.37 -8.54
N ARG A 125 24.19 0.62 -8.81
CA ARG A 125 24.18 1.89 -8.08
C ARG A 125 23.93 1.68 -6.59
N VAL A 126 22.99 0.82 -6.21
CA VAL A 126 22.71 0.49 -4.80
C VAL A 126 23.93 -0.14 -4.11
N SER A 127 24.71 -0.96 -4.81
CA SER A 127 25.92 -1.57 -4.23
C SER A 127 27.05 -0.57 -3.96
N GLN A 128 27.08 0.54 -4.71
CA GLN A 128 28.06 1.62 -4.55
C GLN A 128 27.68 2.59 -3.43
N ILE A 129 26.40 2.66 -3.04
CA ILE A 129 25.92 3.54 -1.96
C ILE A 129 26.33 2.97 -0.60
N THR A 130 27.38 3.52 -0.01
CA THR A 130 27.89 3.11 1.31
C THR A 130 28.26 4.32 2.16
N ALA A 131 27.86 4.32 3.44
CA ALA A 131 28.33 5.27 4.43
C ALA A 131 29.51 4.65 5.19
N GLY A 132 30.67 5.32 5.18
CA GLY A 132 31.92 4.78 5.74
C GLY A 132 31.95 4.63 7.28
N GLN A 133 30.91 5.07 8.01
CA GLN A 133 30.85 5.05 9.49
C GLN A 133 29.61 4.34 10.05
N MET A 134 28.79 3.73 9.19
CA MET A 134 27.58 3.03 9.60
C MET A 134 27.84 1.51 9.63
N ASN A 135 27.43 0.85 10.71
CA ASN A 135 27.43 -0.61 10.81
C ASN A 135 26.22 -1.08 11.61
N LEU A 136 25.09 -1.27 10.94
CA LEU A 136 23.91 -1.90 11.50
C LEU A 136 24.18 -3.39 11.70
N THR A 137 23.93 -3.86 12.92
CA THR A 137 23.89 -5.29 13.20
C THR A 137 22.59 -5.90 12.67
N ASP A 138 22.55 -7.22 12.50
CA ASP A 138 21.33 -7.89 12.05
C ASP A 138 20.16 -7.62 13.03
N ARG A 139 20.44 -7.51 14.34
CA ARG A 139 19.45 -7.13 15.36
C ARG A 139 18.94 -5.70 15.23
N ASP A 140 19.78 -4.78 14.75
CA ASP A 140 19.36 -3.39 14.49
C ASP A 140 18.48 -3.33 13.25
N MET A 141 18.82 -4.09 12.22
CA MET A 141 17.99 -4.22 11.01
C MET A 141 16.62 -4.81 11.37
N ASP A 142 16.59 -5.87 12.18
CA ASP A 142 15.35 -6.46 12.69
C ASP A 142 14.54 -5.47 13.53
N ALA A 143 15.19 -4.63 14.34
CA ALA A 143 14.53 -3.59 15.12
C ALA A 143 13.88 -2.52 14.21
N ILE A 144 14.55 -2.13 13.11
CA ILE A 144 13.98 -1.20 12.13
C ILE A 144 12.77 -1.83 11.43
N VAL A 145 12.88 -3.07 10.96
CA VAL A 145 11.80 -3.79 10.27
C VAL A 145 10.60 -3.96 11.20
N SER A 146 10.85 -4.38 12.44
CA SER A 146 9.80 -4.59 13.45
C SER A 146 9.09 -3.29 13.80
N ALA A 147 9.83 -2.19 13.96
CA ALA A 147 9.25 -0.91 14.31
C ALA A 147 8.52 -0.22 13.15
N LEU A 148 8.93 -0.48 11.91
CA LEU A 148 8.19 -0.05 10.72
C LEU A 148 7.00 -0.96 10.42
N ALA A 149 6.85 -2.08 11.14
CA ALA A 149 5.70 -2.98 10.99
C ALA A 149 5.55 -3.56 9.57
N ILE A 150 6.67 -3.70 8.85
CA ILE A 150 6.67 -4.09 7.43
C ILE A 150 6.56 -5.60 7.32
N ALA A 151 5.54 -6.08 6.60
CA ALA A 151 5.40 -7.49 6.28
C ALA A 151 6.58 -7.98 5.43
N LEU A 152 7.09 -9.18 5.74
CA LEU A 152 8.16 -9.79 4.95
C LEU A 152 7.63 -10.05 3.53
N TYR A 153 8.27 -9.44 2.53
CA TYR A 153 7.96 -9.71 1.12
C TYR A 153 8.42 -11.13 0.76
N VAL A 154 7.48 -12.02 0.50
CA VAL A 154 7.72 -13.33 -0.10
C VAL A 154 7.39 -13.21 -1.59
N PRO A 155 8.37 -13.32 -2.51
CA PRO A 155 8.10 -13.19 -3.94
C PRO A 155 7.12 -14.28 -4.39
N ALA A 156 6.03 -13.90 -5.05
CA ALA A 156 5.20 -14.82 -5.81
C ALA A 156 5.96 -15.23 -7.07
N GLY A 157 6.84 -16.23 -6.93
CA GLY A 157 7.60 -16.78 -8.06
C GLY A 157 9.04 -17.13 -7.73
N SER A 158 9.25 -18.31 -7.15
CA SER A 158 10.45 -19.08 -7.48
C SER A 158 10.50 -19.28 -9.00
N PRO A 159 11.67 -19.29 -9.65
CA PRO A 159 11.74 -19.54 -11.08
C PRO A 159 11.03 -20.86 -11.38
N ARG A 160 10.07 -20.84 -12.31
CA ARG A 160 9.55 -22.05 -12.93
C ARG A 160 10.73 -22.83 -13.49
N LYS A 161 11.23 -23.82 -12.73
CA LYS A 161 11.90 -24.96 -13.34
C LYS A 161 10.87 -25.56 -14.29
N ALA A 162 11.31 -25.75 -15.53
CA ALA A 162 10.56 -26.36 -16.60
C ALA A 162 9.74 -27.55 -16.07
N ALA A 163 8.48 -27.60 -16.50
CA ALA A 163 7.53 -28.61 -16.12
C ALA A 163 8.13 -30.02 -16.24
N SER A 164 8.12 -30.75 -15.14
CA SER A 164 7.94 -32.20 -15.12
C SER A 164 6.68 -32.49 -14.31
N PRO A 165 5.86 -33.46 -14.73
CA PRO A 165 4.43 -33.47 -14.48
C PRO A 165 4.04 -34.13 -13.16
N GLN A 166 2.91 -33.65 -12.63
CA GLN A 166 2.09 -34.22 -11.56
C GLN A 166 2.82 -34.51 -10.24
N GLN A 167 2.61 -33.63 -9.25
CA GLN A 167 2.43 -34.06 -7.87
C GLN A 167 1.21 -33.36 -7.28
N ASP A 168 0.28 -34.21 -6.87
CA ASP A 168 -0.97 -34.06 -6.15
C ASP A 168 -1.47 -32.66 -5.78
N ARG A 169 -2.72 -32.41 -6.19
CA ARG A 169 -3.66 -31.63 -5.39
C ARG A 169 -3.70 -32.27 -3.99
N SER A 170 -2.98 -31.69 -3.04
CA SER A 170 -3.30 -31.90 -1.63
C SER A 170 -4.73 -31.40 -1.39
N ASP A 171 -5.47 -32.21 -0.65
CA ASP A 171 -6.80 -31.96 -0.07
C ASP A 171 -6.96 -30.51 0.45
N PRO A 172 -8.19 -29.95 0.54
CA PRO A 172 -8.43 -28.64 1.14
C PRO A 172 -8.18 -28.75 2.65
N GLY A 173 -6.91 -28.69 3.03
CA GLY A 173 -6.42 -28.92 4.37
C GLY A 173 -6.84 -27.77 5.29
N GLU A 174 -7.62 -28.13 6.31
CA GLU A 174 -8.03 -27.37 7.49
C GLU A 174 -7.55 -25.92 7.60
N LEU A 175 -8.52 -25.00 7.62
CA LEU A 175 -8.35 -23.66 8.18
C LEU A 175 -7.61 -23.75 9.52
N PRO A 176 -6.48 -23.03 9.70
CA PRO A 176 -5.81 -22.93 11.00
C PRO A 176 -6.84 -22.73 12.12
N GLU A 177 -6.69 -23.45 13.24
CA GLU A 177 -7.65 -23.42 14.36
C GLU A 177 -7.99 -21.98 14.80
N VAL A 178 -7.01 -21.07 14.71
CA VAL A 178 -7.15 -19.64 14.98
C VAL A 178 -8.26 -18.97 14.15
N PHE A 179 -8.52 -19.42 12.92
CA PHE A 179 -9.56 -18.87 12.06
C PHE A 179 -10.92 -19.53 12.24
N GLN A 180 -11.00 -20.72 12.83
CA GLN A 180 -12.27 -21.45 12.95
C GLN A 180 -13.29 -20.67 13.78
N SER A 181 -12.85 -20.05 14.89
CA SER A 181 -13.71 -19.19 15.72
C SER A 181 -14.16 -17.91 14.99
N THR A 182 -13.27 -17.31 14.21
CA THR A 182 -13.56 -16.11 13.42
C THR A 182 -14.56 -16.42 12.31
N ILE A 183 -14.36 -17.52 11.58
CA ILE A 183 -15.29 -17.99 10.55
C ILE A 183 -16.64 -18.39 11.16
N ALA A 184 -16.67 -18.97 12.36
CA ALA A 184 -17.92 -19.24 13.05
C ALA A 184 -18.68 -17.95 13.40
N GLN A 185 -17.98 -16.90 13.85
CA GLN A 185 -18.58 -15.58 14.10
C GLN A 185 -19.08 -14.93 12.81
N ILE A 186 -18.33 -15.03 11.71
CA ILE A 186 -18.76 -14.53 10.40
C ILE A 186 -20.02 -15.29 9.95
N ARG A 187 -20.06 -16.62 10.06
CA ARG A 187 -21.27 -17.40 9.72
C ARG A 187 -22.46 -17.03 10.58
N ALA A 188 -22.26 -16.71 11.86
CA ALA A 188 -23.32 -16.21 12.73
C ALA A 188 -23.80 -14.81 12.30
N PHE A 189 -22.87 -13.91 11.96
CA PHE A 189 -23.16 -12.58 11.43
C PHE A 189 -23.94 -12.64 10.11
N LEU A 190 -23.54 -13.53 9.19
CA LEU A 190 -24.25 -13.70 7.91
C LEU A 190 -25.69 -14.22 8.08
N ASN A 191 -26.05 -14.76 9.24
CA ASN A 191 -27.43 -15.16 9.56
C ASN A 191 -28.14 -14.16 10.50
N SER A 192 -27.49 -13.08 10.93
CA SER A 192 -28.06 -12.11 11.85
C SER A 192 -28.63 -10.88 11.15
N ASP A 193 -29.36 -10.07 11.91
CA ASP A 193 -29.86 -8.76 11.47
C ASP A 193 -28.78 -7.65 11.55
N GLU A 194 -27.56 -7.98 11.95
CA GLU A 194 -26.45 -7.05 11.94
C GLU A 194 -26.08 -6.69 10.50
N ARG A 195 -25.59 -5.47 10.30
CA ARG A 195 -25.24 -4.97 8.95
C ARG A 195 -23.76 -4.69 8.79
N LEU A 196 -23.06 -4.49 9.90
CA LEU A 196 -21.65 -4.14 9.94
C LEU A 196 -20.92 -5.13 10.84
N LEU A 197 -19.84 -5.71 10.35
CA LEU A 197 -18.88 -6.45 11.15
C LEU A 197 -17.47 -5.95 10.86
N VAL A 198 -16.69 -5.74 11.92
CA VAL A 198 -15.27 -5.42 11.80
C VAL A 198 -14.49 -6.58 12.37
N VAL A 199 -13.65 -7.19 11.53
CA VAL A 199 -12.77 -8.28 11.95
C VAL A 199 -11.37 -7.72 12.10
N ILE A 200 -10.81 -7.89 13.29
CA ILE A 200 -9.47 -7.44 13.63
C ILE A 200 -8.56 -8.66 13.65
N SER A 201 -7.54 -8.68 12.80
CA SER A 201 -6.55 -9.76 12.74
C SER A 201 -5.12 -9.25 12.82
N MET A 202 -4.16 -10.13 13.09
CA MET A 202 -2.74 -9.80 13.13
C MET A 202 -2.06 -10.05 11.77
N ILE A 203 -1.15 -9.17 11.37
CA ILE A 203 -0.30 -9.35 10.19
C ILE A 203 0.46 -10.69 10.33
N ALA A 204 0.40 -11.52 9.29
CA ALA A 204 0.84 -12.94 9.17
C ALA A 204 -0.30 -13.98 9.12
N THR A 205 -1.54 -13.57 9.35
CA THR A 205 -2.71 -14.43 9.10
C THR A 205 -3.15 -14.25 7.65
N GLY A 206 -3.04 -15.29 6.83
CA GLY A 206 -3.28 -15.24 5.38
C GLY A 206 -4.58 -14.52 5.02
N LEU A 207 -4.49 -13.22 4.72
CA LEU A 207 -5.63 -12.37 4.37
C LEU A 207 -6.36 -12.96 3.17
N ASP A 208 -5.61 -13.51 2.21
CA ASP A 208 -6.16 -14.21 1.05
C ASP A 208 -7.01 -15.41 1.48
N VAL A 209 -6.52 -16.23 2.41
CA VAL A 209 -7.26 -17.38 2.97
C VAL A 209 -8.51 -16.91 3.71
N MET A 210 -8.44 -15.79 4.44
CA MET A 210 -9.58 -15.23 5.16
C MET A 210 -10.63 -14.65 4.20
N LEU A 211 -10.20 -13.89 3.18
CA LEU A 211 -11.06 -13.35 2.13
C LEU A 211 -11.76 -14.48 1.36
N GLU A 212 -11.02 -15.52 0.99
CA GLU A 212 -11.56 -16.71 0.32
C GLU A 212 -12.56 -17.43 1.23
N SER A 213 -12.24 -17.62 2.50
CA SER A 213 -13.11 -18.31 3.46
C SER A 213 -14.40 -17.54 3.76
N ILE A 214 -14.32 -16.20 3.87
CA ILE A 214 -15.51 -15.34 4.02
C ILE A 214 -16.38 -15.43 2.78
N SER A 215 -15.77 -15.34 1.59
CA SER A 215 -16.49 -15.44 0.33
C SER A 215 -17.17 -16.80 0.18
N ALA A 216 -16.46 -17.89 0.52
CA ALA A 216 -17.02 -19.24 0.54
C ALA A 216 -18.20 -19.35 1.52
N ALA A 217 -18.06 -18.85 2.74
CA ALA A 217 -19.14 -18.85 3.74
C ALA A 217 -20.37 -18.05 3.29
N ALA A 218 -20.18 -16.94 2.56
CA ALA A 218 -21.28 -16.17 1.98
C ALA A 218 -22.01 -16.96 0.88
N ILE A 219 -21.26 -17.56 -0.03
CA ILE A 219 -21.81 -18.37 -1.14
C ILE A 219 -22.55 -19.61 -0.59
N GLU A 220 -22.00 -20.29 0.43
CA GLU A 220 -22.65 -21.41 1.13
C GLU A 220 -24.05 -21.04 1.68
N GLN A 221 -24.26 -19.77 2.05
CA GLN A 221 -25.53 -19.26 2.56
C GLN A 221 -26.39 -18.59 1.47
N GLY A 222 -26.04 -18.75 0.19
CA GLY A 222 -26.78 -18.19 -0.93
C GLY A 222 -26.69 -16.66 -1.03
N ARG A 223 -25.61 -16.06 -0.52
CA ARG A 223 -25.32 -14.62 -0.64
C ARG A 223 -24.36 -14.36 -1.79
N ASN A 224 -24.58 -13.28 -2.53
CA ASN A 224 -23.56 -12.76 -3.44
C ASN A 224 -22.47 -12.06 -2.63
N CYS A 225 -21.25 -12.06 -3.14
CA CYS A 225 -20.09 -11.51 -2.44
C CYS A 225 -19.29 -10.58 -3.36
N SER A 226 -18.86 -9.43 -2.86
CA SER A 226 -17.90 -8.56 -3.53
C SER A 226 -16.76 -8.21 -2.60
N ILE A 227 -15.55 -8.59 -3.04
CA ILE A 227 -14.32 -8.27 -2.34
C ILE A 227 -13.79 -6.94 -2.88
N LEU A 228 -13.59 -6.01 -1.96
CA LEU A 228 -13.12 -4.66 -2.22
C LEU A 228 -11.74 -4.45 -1.61
N GLY A 229 -10.87 -3.77 -2.35
CA GLY A 229 -9.62 -3.21 -1.85
C GLY A 229 -9.66 -1.68 -1.84
N PRO A 230 -8.86 -1.00 -0.99
CA PRO A 230 -8.87 0.46 -0.88
C PRO A 230 -8.58 1.17 -2.20
N ASN A 231 -7.70 0.59 -3.02
CA ASN A 231 -7.38 1.05 -4.35
C ASN A 231 -7.04 -0.15 -5.26
N ARG A 232 -6.82 0.11 -6.56
CA ARG A 232 -6.56 -0.95 -7.54
C ARG A 232 -5.26 -1.71 -7.25
N ARG A 233 -4.23 -1.02 -6.77
CA ARG A 233 -2.93 -1.63 -6.46
C ARG A 233 -3.08 -2.70 -5.37
N ILE A 234 -3.80 -2.39 -4.31
CA ILE A 234 -4.01 -3.31 -3.17
C ILE A 234 -4.99 -4.42 -3.55
N ALA A 235 -6.10 -4.09 -4.21
CA ALA A 235 -7.06 -5.11 -4.66
C ALA A 235 -6.40 -6.18 -5.55
N ASN A 236 -5.47 -5.78 -6.44
CA ASN A 236 -4.75 -6.70 -7.31
C ASN A 236 -3.72 -7.59 -6.58
N GLN A 237 -3.39 -7.29 -5.32
CA GLN A 237 -2.48 -8.10 -4.51
C GLN A 237 -3.21 -9.23 -3.79
N TYR A 238 -4.53 -9.17 -3.70
CA TYR A 238 -5.32 -10.25 -3.10
C TYR A 238 -5.25 -11.49 -3.99
N GLY A 239 -5.10 -12.65 -3.38
CA GLY A 239 -5.13 -13.96 -4.05
C GLY A 239 -6.51 -14.35 -4.61
N VAL A 240 -7.48 -13.43 -4.56
CA VAL A 240 -8.89 -13.60 -4.92
C VAL A 240 -9.34 -12.47 -5.86
N GLU A 241 -10.44 -12.69 -6.60
CA GLU A 241 -10.99 -11.66 -7.48
C GLU A 241 -11.53 -10.48 -6.65
N ALA A 242 -10.86 -9.34 -6.74
CA ALA A 242 -11.21 -8.14 -5.99
C ALA A 242 -11.21 -6.88 -6.85
N ARG A 243 -12.07 -5.92 -6.49
CA ARG A 243 -12.20 -4.62 -7.14
C ARG A 243 -11.73 -3.53 -6.19
N SER A 244 -11.19 -2.43 -6.71
CA SER A 244 -10.99 -1.24 -5.87
C SER A 244 -12.34 -0.61 -5.50
N ILE A 245 -12.47 0.00 -4.32
CA ILE A 245 -13.63 0.82 -3.94
C ILE A 245 -14.00 1.78 -5.07
N TYR A 246 -13.01 2.51 -5.62
CA TYR A 246 -13.25 3.50 -6.67
C TYR A 246 -13.95 2.97 -7.92
N THR A 247 -13.59 1.76 -8.35
CA THR A 247 -14.23 1.12 -9.52
C THR A 247 -15.54 0.42 -9.14
N ALA A 248 -15.78 0.18 -7.86
CA ALA A 248 -17.00 -0.45 -7.38
C ALA A 248 -18.12 0.58 -7.23
N ILE A 249 -17.83 1.74 -6.62
CA ILE A 249 -18.87 2.66 -6.13
C ILE A 249 -19.01 3.94 -6.93
N TYR A 250 -18.05 4.32 -7.79
CA TYR A 250 -18.15 5.55 -8.59
C TYR A 250 -18.38 5.25 -10.07
N SER A 251 -19.09 6.16 -10.72
CA SER A 251 -19.27 6.15 -12.17
C SER A 251 -17.92 6.31 -12.89
N GLY A 252 -17.72 5.62 -14.01
CA GLY A 252 -16.52 5.77 -14.84
C GLY A 252 -16.47 7.08 -15.64
N ASN A 253 -17.56 7.84 -15.67
CA ASN A 253 -17.74 9.02 -16.51
C ASN A 253 -17.83 10.28 -15.63
N PRO A 254 -16.73 11.04 -15.46
CA PRO A 254 -16.75 12.23 -14.63
C PRO A 254 -17.56 13.36 -15.28
N LYS A 255 -18.23 14.16 -14.44
CA LYS A 255 -18.94 15.37 -14.85
C LYS A 255 -18.12 16.60 -14.46
N LEU A 256 -18.03 17.58 -15.35
CA LEU A 256 -17.39 18.85 -15.03
C LEU A 256 -18.36 19.72 -14.19
N LYS A 257 -18.00 19.99 -12.94
CA LYS A 257 -18.74 20.88 -12.01
C LYS A 257 -17.77 21.92 -11.46
N HIS A 258 -18.06 23.21 -11.62
CA HIS A 258 -17.21 24.30 -11.13
C HIS A 258 -15.71 24.14 -11.44
N ASN A 259 -15.37 23.77 -12.69
CA ASN A 259 -13.99 23.54 -13.15
C ASN A 259 -13.27 22.33 -12.51
N GLN A 260 -14.02 21.41 -11.91
CA GLN A 260 -13.54 20.18 -11.30
C GLN A 260 -14.22 18.96 -11.92
N PHE A 261 -13.46 17.89 -12.18
CA PHE A 261 -14.01 16.60 -12.61
C PHE A 261 -14.56 15.84 -11.41
N VAL A 262 -15.88 15.64 -11.39
CA VAL A 262 -16.59 14.95 -10.31
C VAL A 262 -17.07 13.59 -10.78
N PHE A 263 -16.59 12.53 -10.15
CA PHE A 263 -17.06 11.16 -10.34
C PHE A 263 -18.22 10.91 -9.38
N ASP A 264 -19.45 10.99 -9.88
CA ASP A 264 -20.64 10.76 -9.04
C ASP A 264 -20.70 9.29 -8.58
N LEU A 265 -21.35 9.05 -7.44
CA LEU A 265 -21.64 7.70 -6.93
C LEU A 265 -22.47 6.93 -7.98
N ALA A 266 -22.04 5.71 -8.28
CA ALA A 266 -22.76 4.79 -9.14
C ALA A 266 -24.02 4.29 -8.43
N PRO A 267 -25.12 4.04 -9.16
CA PRO A 267 -26.25 3.31 -8.59
C PRO A 267 -25.82 1.90 -8.20
N ASN A 268 -26.26 1.44 -7.04
CA ASN A 268 -26.06 0.06 -6.62
C ASN A 268 -27.12 -0.83 -7.29
N HIS A 269 -26.66 -1.81 -8.07
CA HIS A 269 -27.49 -2.79 -8.77
C HIS A 269 -27.26 -4.23 -8.27
N ASP A 270 -26.53 -4.37 -7.17
CA ASP A 270 -26.29 -5.67 -6.55
C ASP A 270 -27.58 -6.19 -5.90
N THR A 271 -27.64 -7.50 -5.68
CA THR A 271 -28.84 -8.17 -5.14
C THR A 271 -29.06 -7.79 -3.68
N GLU A 272 -30.31 -7.77 -3.19
CA GLU A 272 -30.60 -7.44 -1.78
C GLU A 272 -29.81 -8.29 -0.77
N ASN A 273 -29.50 -9.54 -1.09
CA ASN A 273 -28.72 -10.45 -0.24
C ASN A 273 -27.23 -10.49 -0.64
N HIS A 274 -26.56 -9.33 -0.54
CA HIS A 274 -25.15 -9.16 -0.94
C HIS A 274 -24.25 -8.83 0.24
N LEU A 275 -23.07 -9.44 0.26
CA LEU A 275 -22.00 -9.20 1.21
C LEU A 275 -20.89 -8.40 0.53
N TYR A 276 -20.51 -7.29 1.13
CA TYR A 276 -19.30 -6.55 0.77
C TYR A 276 -18.20 -6.83 1.78
N VAL A 277 -17.02 -7.22 1.30
CA VAL A 277 -15.85 -7.51 2.13
C VAL A 277 -14.74 -6.54 1.76
N LEU A 278 -14.36 -5.64 2.67
CA LEU A 278 -13.25 -4.72 2.45
C LEU A 278 -11.98 -5.26 3.11
N GLY A 279 -11.00 -5.62 2.28
CA GLY A 279 -9.63 -5.88 2.73
C GLY A 279 -8.91 -4.58 3.10
N ASP A 280 -7.91 -4.68 3.99
CA ASP A 280 -7.09 -3.55 4.45
C ASP A 280 -7.91 -2.31 4.83
N ALA A 281 -9.01 -2.50 5.55
CA ALA A 281 -9.98 -1.45 5.84
C ALA A 281 -9.37 -0.27 6.64
N TYR A 282 -8.20 -0.47 7.29
CA TYR A 282 -7.46 0.57 8.00
C TYR A 282 -6.91 1.68 7.07
N LEU A 283 -6.88 1.45 5.76
CA LEU A 283 -6.46 2.42 4.75
C LEU A 283 -7.59 3.31 4.24
N VAL A 284 -8.82 3.07 4.70
CA VAL A 284 -10.02 3.81 4.26
C VAL A 284 -10.53 4.67 5.41
N SER A 285 -10.71 5.95 5.16
CA SER A 285 -11.19 6.92 6.15
C SER A 285 -12.09 7.98 5.50
N ASP A 286 -12.78 8.75 6.33
CA ASP A 286 -13.56 9.93 5.91
C ASP A 286 -12.76 11.22 5.83
N THR A 287 -11.42 11.10 5.78
CA THR A 287 -10.58 12.28 5.52
C THR A 287 -10.94 12.85 4.14
N PRO A 288 -11.26 14.14 4.03
CA PRO A 288 -11.60 14.75 2.75
C PRO A 288 -10.48 14.53 1.74
N PHE A 289 -10.78 13.84 0.65
CA PHE A 289 -9.87 13.58 -0.46
C PHE A 289 -10.40 14.27 -1.71
N GLU A 290 -10.07 15.55 -1.83
CA GLU A 290 -10.44 16.40 -2.96
C GLU A 290 -9.19 17.11 -3.47
N THR A 291 -9.09 17.23 -4.79
CA THR A 291 -8.06 18.04 -5.45
C THR A 291 -8.72 19.16 -6.23
N ASP A 292 -7.99 20.23 -6.52
CA ASP A 292 -8.48 21.37 -7.32
C ASP A 292 -9.04 20.95 -8.70
N ARG A 293 -8.68 19.76 -9.19
CA ARG A 293 -9.08 19.26 -10.51
C ARG A 293 -10.05 18.08 -10.47
N LEU A 294 -10.13 17.34 -9.37
CA LEU A 294 -10.81 16.06 -9.31
C LEU A 294 -11.39 15.76 -7.92
N ARG A 295 -12.62 15.25 -7.90
CA ARG A 295 -13.32 14.77 -6.70
C ARG A 295 -14.10 13.50 -7.00
N TYR A 296 -14.10 12.55 -6.06
CA TYR A 296 -14.98 11.40 -6.07
C TYR A 296 -16.14 11.63 -5.10
N GLY A 297 -17.37 11.39 -5.56
CA GLY A 297 -18.60 11.54 -4.78
C GLY A 297 -18.66 12.83 -3.95
N SER A 298 -18.80 12.65 -2.64
CA SER A 298 -18.83 13.72 -1.64
C SER A 298 -17.43 14.22 -1.24
N GLY A 299 -16.37 13.49 -1.62
CA GLY A 299 -15.00 13.69 -1.15
C GLY A 299 -14.66 12.87 0.09
N GLN A 300 -15.60 12.08 0.62
CA GLN A 300 -15.45 11.25 1.80
C GLN A 300 -15.63 9.78 1.42
N LEU A 301 -14.51 9.05 1.29
CA LEU A 301 -14.51 7.71 0.68
C LEU A 301 -15.28 6.67 1.51
N LEU A 302 -15.14 6.69 2.84
CA LEU A 302 -15.82 5.74 3.72
C LEU A 302 -17.34 6.02 3.74
N GLY A 303 -17.73 7.28 3.88
CA GLY A 303 -19.12 7.72 3.82
C GLY A 303 -19.76 7.37 2.48
N ASP A 304 -19.09 7.64 1.37
CA ASP A 304 -19.56 7.28 0.04
C ASP A 304 -19.71 5.76 -0.14
N LEU A 305 -18.79 4.95 0.40
CA LEU A 305 -18.90 3.49 0.39
C LEU A 305 -20.10 2.99 1.19
N LEU A 306 -20.29 3.48 2.42
CA LEU A 306 -21.42 3.09 3.26
C LEU A 306 -22.76 3.54 2.65
N ASN A 307 -22.79 4.71 2.01
CA ASN A 307 -23.94 5.20 1.26
C ASN A 307 -24.25 4.32 0.04
N PHE A 308 -23.22 3.89 -0.69
CA PHE A 308 -23.38 2.98 -1.83
C PHE A 308 -23.95 1.61 -1.41
N ILE A 309 -23.41 1.04 -0.33
CA ILE A 309 -23.88 -0.25 0.21
C ILE A 309 -25.30 -0.09 0.77
N ASN A 310 -25.62 1.10 1.30
CA ASN A 310 -26.92 1.44 1.87
C ASN A 310 -27.32 0.49 3.02
N VAL A 311 -26.37 0.21 3.91
CA VAL A 311 -26.51 -0.74 5.05
C VAL A 311 -27.69 -0.44 5.98
N THR A 312 -28.24 0.78 5.94
CA THR A 312 -29.36 1.22 6.78
C THR A 312 -30.73 0.90 6.19
N LEU A 313 -30.85 0.78 4.86
CA LEU A 313 -32.14 0.60 4.16
C LEU A 313 -32.19 -0.68 3.31
N SER A 314 -31.09 -1.44 3.21
CA SER A 314 -31.01 -2.69 2.48
C SER A 314 -30.73 -3.89 3.41
N LEU A 315 -30.83 -5.10 2.86
CA LEU A 315 -30.36 -6.33 3.50
C LEU A 315 -28.86 -6.60 3.25
N HIS A 316 -28.15 -5.63 2.65
CA HIS A 316 -26.71 -5.75 2.43
C HIS A 316 -25.96 -5.77 3.76
N GLN A 317 -24.90 -6.59 3.79
CA GLN A 317 -23.98 -6.66 4.92
C GLN A 317 -22.59 -6.23 4.48
N PHE A 318 -21.83 -5.66 5.41
CA PHE A 318 -20.47 -5.23 5.19
C PHE A 318 -19.54 -5.80 6.25
N VAL A 319 -18.42 -6.36 5.78
CA VAL A 319 -17.32 -6.83 6.62
C VAL A 319 -16.07 -6.00 6.31
N GLY A 320 -15.55 -5.29 7.31
CA GLY A 320 -14.25 -4.62 7.22
C GLY A 320 -13.15 -5.44 7.89
N LEU A 321 -12.09 -5.76 7.15
CA LEU A 321 -10.93 -6.49 7.68
C LEU A 321 -9.82 -5.49 8.06
N LEU A 322 -9.56 -5.36 9.37
CA LEU A 322 -8.47 -4.58 9.92
C LEU A 322 -7.32 -5.51 10.29
N VAL A 323 -6.25 -5.50 9.49
CA VAL A 323 -5.04 -6.29 9.77
C VAL A 323 -4.00 -5.38 10.42
N TYR A 324 -3.70 -5.61 11.70
CA TYR A 324 -2.72 -4.84 12.46
C TYR A 324 -1.40 -5.57 12.61
N SER A 325 -0.28 -4.90 12.39
CA SER A 325 0.98 -5.19 13.08
C SER A 325 0.88 -4.67 14.51
N HIS A 326 1.29 -5.46 15.51
CA HIS A 326 1.19 -5.15 16.94
C HIS A 326 1.29 -3.67 17.36
N ASN A 327 0.22 -3.19 18.01
CA ASN A 327 0.16 -2.52 19.34
C ASN A 327 -0.98 -1.50 19.39
N CYS A 328 -2.23 -1.94 19.29
CA CYS A 328 -3.40 -1.22 19.84
C CYS A 328 -4.58 -2.20 19.94
N LEU A 329 -4.78 -2.78 21.14
CA LEU A 329 -6.03 -3.41 21.52
C LEU A 329 -6.97 -2.31 22.00
N ASN A 330 -8.11 -2.14 21.32
CA ASN A 330 -9.40 -1.89 21.96
C ASN A 330 -10.51 -2.19 20.95
N LEU A 331 -11.37 -3.14 21.33
CA LEU A 331 -12.63 -3.45 20.66
C LEU A 331 -13.51 -2.20 20.67
N LEU A 332 -13.93 -1.72 19.50
CA LEU A 332 -15.06 -0.81 19.35
C LEU A 332 -16.22 -1.62 18.77
N HIS A 333 -17.13 -2.04 19.64
CA HIS A 333 -18.52 -2.24 19.25
C HIS A 333 -19.13 -0.86 19.03
N VAL A 334 -19.40 -0.49 17.79
CA VAL A 334 -20.30 0.62 17.50
C VAL A 334 -21.71 0.07 17.61
N GLN A 335 -22.34 0.26 18.77
CA GLN A 335 -23.79 0.15 18.86
C GLN A 335 -24.42 1.39 18.23
N SER A 336 -25.46 1.14 17.45
CA SER A 336 -26.28 2.07 16.67
C SER A 336 -26.75 3.32 17.42
#